data_AF-A0A5N6NZU4-F1
#
_entry.id   AF-A0A5N6NZU4-F1
#
_cell.length_a   1.000
_cell.length_b   1.000
_cell.length_c   1.000
_cell.angle_alpha   90.00
_cell.angle_beta   90.00
_cell.angle_gamma   90.00
#
_symmetry.space_group_name_H-M   'P 1'
#
loop_
_entity.id
_entity.type
_entity.pdbx_description
1 polymer ?
#
loop_
_entity_poly.entity_id
_entity_poly.type
_entity_poly.pdbx_seq_one_letter_code
_entity_poly.pdbx_strand_id
1 'polypeptide(L)'
;MKKIVLHTLFNVLLIVITSNSLQTNAQTCRPSGHIRGKLPPPGQCMENSDSLCCIPHKPYSTYTCSPPVSAYTKAVLTINSFQKGGDGGVPSKCDNKYHSDNSLVVALSTGWYKNGERCGNFIKINANGRSIKAMVVDECDSSMGCDKDHDYFPPCKNNIVVASKAVWEALGIPMTSWGEMRITWTDA
;
A
#
# COMPACT_ATOMS: atom_id res chain seq x y z
N MET A 1 -34.96 -28.36 44.83
CA MET A 1 -34.96 -26.94 44.41
C MET A 1 -33.58 -26.28 44.50
N LYS A 2 -32.89 -26.29 45.66
CA LYS A 2 -31.56 -25.64 45.82
C LYS A 2 -30.46 -26.10 44.84
N LYS A 3 -30.39 -27.40 44.50
CA LYS A 3 -29.40 -27.95 43.54
C LYS A 3 -29.62 -27.49 42.09
N ILE A 4 -30.87 -27.23 41.69
CA ILE A 4 -31.22 -26.80 40.33
C ILE A 4 -30.82 -25.34 40.12
N VAL A 5 -31.05 -24.49 41.12
CA VAL A 5 -30.66 -23.07 41.12
C VAL A 5 -29.14 -22.90 41.04
N LEU A 6 -28.37 -23.76 41.72
CA LEU A 6 -26.90 -23.72 41.67
C LEU A 6 -26.35 -24.12 40.29
N HIS A 7 -26.97 -25.12 39.64
CA HIS A 7 -26.59 -25.55 38.30
C HIS A 7 -26.90 -24.49 37.24
N THR A 8 -28.06 -23.82 37.33
CA THR A 8 -28.41 -22.74 36.40
C THR A 8 -27.53 -21.52 36.61
N LEU A 9 -27.19 -21.15 37.86
CA LEU A 9 -26.24 -20.05 38.13
C LEU A 9 -24.84 -20.34 37.59
N PHE A 10 -24.35 -21.58 37.71
CA PHE A 10 -23.04 -21.98 37.19
C PHE A 10 -22.99 -21.94 35.65
N ASN A 11 -24.05 -22.41 34.98
CA ASN A 11 -24.14 -22.38 33.52
C ASN A 11 -24.28 -20.94 32.98
N VAL A 12 -25.03 -20.06 33.64
CA VAL A 12 -25.14 -18.64 33.26
C VAL A 12 -23.79 -17.92 33.43
N LEU A 13 -23.05 -18.21 34.50
CA LEU A 13 -21.72 -17.63 34.72
C LEU A 13 -20.72 -18.07 33.64
N LEU A 14 -20.77 -19.33 33.21
CA LEU A 14 -19.90 -19.86 32.14
C LEU A 14 -20.14 -19.15 30.80
N ILE A 15 -21.40 -18.88 30.45
CA ILE A 15 -21.78 -18.16 29.24
C ILE A 15 -21.25 -16.71 29.28
N VAL A 16 -21.41 -16.02 30.41
CA VAL A 16 -20.92 -14.63 30.59
C VAL A 16 -19.40 -14.53 30.50
N ILE A 17 -18.65 -15.53 31.00
CA ILE A 17 -17.19 -15.58 30.88
C ILE A 17 -16.76 -15.80 29.43
N THR A 18 -17.45 -16.65 28.66
CA THR A 18 -17.13 -16.86 27.24
C THR A 18 -17.48 -15.69 26.32
N SER A 19 -18.46 -14.85 26.69
CA SER A 19 -18.83 -13.66 25.93
C SER A 19 -17.91 -12.44 26.13
N ASN A 20 -16.97 -12.49 27.08
CA ASN A 20 -16.08 -11.36 27.41
C ASN A 20 -14.66 -11.46 26.79
N SER A 21 -14.44 -12.28 25.76
CA SER A 21 -13.07 -12.51 25.27
C SER A 21 -12.93 -12.62 23.74
N LEU A 22 -13.67 -11.80 23.00
CA LEU A 22 -13.32 -11.49 21.61
C LEU A 22 -12.97 -10.00 21.48
N GLN A 23 -11.99 -9.55 22.26
CA GLN A 23 -11.19 -8.42 21.83
C GLN A 23 -10.33 -8.91 20.66
N THR A 24 -10.86 -8.77 19.45
CA THR A 24 -10.01 -8.74 18.27
C THR A 24 -9.11 -7.52 18.46
N ASN A 25 -7.87 -7.75 18.90
CA ASN A 25 -6.82 -6.77 18.72
C ASN A 25 -6.64 -6.65 17.20
N ALA A 26 -7.40 -5.76 16.57
CA ALA A 26 -7.05 -5.27 15.25
C ALA A 26 -5.68 -4.61 15.42
N GLN A 27 -4.61 -5.39 15.30
CA GLN A 27 -3.26 -4.91 15.47
C GLN A 27 -3.06 -3.80 14.45
N THR A 28 -2.98 -2.57 14.95
CA THR A 28 -2.65 -1.40 14.13
C THR A 28 -1.30 -1.67 13.47
N CYS A 29 -1.22 -1.54 12.14
CA CYS A 29 0.02 -1.77 11.41
C CYS A 29 1.15 -0.87 11.96
N ARG A 30 2.27 -1.49 12.32
CA ARG A 30 3.48 -0.82 12.81
C ARG A 30 4.64 -1.08 11.84
N PRO A 31 5.68 -0.24 11.84
CA PRO A 31 6.90 -0.52 11.07
C PRO A 31 7.45 -1.91 11.39
N SER A 32 7.82 -2.66 10.36
CA SER A 32 8.49 -3.96 10.50
C SER A 32 9.97 -3.82 10.84
N GLY A 33 10.56 -2.67 10.51
CA GLY A 33 11.98 -2.41 10.71
C GLY A 33 12.38 -1.02 10.21
N HIS A 34 13.69 -0.83 10.11
CA HIS A 34 14.30 0.35 9.52
C HIS A 34 15.51 -0.06 8.69
N ILE A 35 15.72 0.62 7.58
CA ILE A 35 16.97 0.59 6.82
C ILE A 35 17.66 1.94 6.88
N ARG A 36 18.96 1.95 6.59
CA ARG A 36 19.74 3.19 6.48
C ARG A 36 20.07 3.45 5.02
N GLY A 37 19.93 4.70 4.60
CA GLY A 37 20.37 5.14 3.29
C GLY A 37 21.84 4.79 3.07
N LYS A 38 22.15 4.21 1.91
CA LYS A 38 23.50 3.91 1.46
C LYS A 38 23.95 4.99 0.48
N LEU A 39 25.24 5.29 0.47
CA LEU A 39 25.82 6.14 -0.58
C LEU A 39 25.75 5.38 -1.92
N PRO A 40 25.03 5.88 -2.94
CA PRO A 40 25.01 5.24 -4.25
C PRO A 40 26.37 5.34 -4.95
N PRO A 41 26.73 4.37 -5.82
CA PRO A 41 27.90 4.46 -6.68
C PRO A 41 27.86 5.71 -7.58
N PRO A 42 29.02 6.25 -8.00
CA PRO A 42 29.05 7.37 -8.94
C PRO A 42 28.22 7.09 -10.20
N GLY A 43 27.37 8.05 -10.58
CA GLY A 43 26.47 7.94 -11.73
C GLY A 43 25.14 7.23 -11.45
N GLN A 44 24.90 6.77 -10.22
CA GLN A 44 23.60 6.24 -9.77
C GLN A 44 22.96 7.21 -8.78
N CYS A 45 21.64 7.41 -8.88
CA CYS A 45 20.84 8.28 -8.01
C CYS A 45 21.58 9.56 -7.60
N MET A 46 21.76 10.49 -8.55
CA MET A 46 22.59 11.68 -8.33
C MET A 46 21.90 12.65 -7.36
N GLU A 47 22.61 13.05 -6.30
CA GLU A 47 22.19 14.13 -5.40
C GLU A 47 22.19 15.48 -6.14
N ASN A 48 21.14 15.76 -6.91
CA ASN A 48 20.73 17.15 -7.16
C ASN A 48 19.70 17.56 -6.08
N SER A 49 19.46 18.86 -5.94
CA SER A 49 18.57 19.42 -4.90
C SER A 49 17.12 18.93 -4.96
N ASP A 50 16.75 18.27 -6.06
CA ASP A 50 15.43 17.66 -6.32
C ASP A 50 15.46 16.12 -6.27
N SER A 51 16.56 15.51 -5.80
CA SER A 51 16.74 14.06 -5.90
C SER A 51 15.82 13.31 -4.93
N LEU A 52 15.09 12.33 -5.47
CA LEU A 52 14.25 11.38 -4.73
C LEU A 52 15.08 10.30 -3.99
N CYS A 53 16.41 10.47 -3.93
CA CYS A 53 17.36 9.45 -3.47
C CYS A 53 17.36 9.29 -1.94
N CYS A 54 17.76 8.11 -1.48
CA CYS A 54 18.04 7.91 -0.07
C CYS A 54 19.24 8.74 0.39
N ILE A 55 19.07 9.47 1.48
CA ILE A 55 20.14 10.25 2.11
C ILE A 55 21.05 9.30 2.89
N PRO A 56 22.38 9.33 2.68
CA PRO A 56 23.31 8.47 3.41
C PRO A 56 23.11 8.52 4.92
N HIS A 57 23.10 7.36 5.57
CA HIS A 57 22.90 7.15 7.00
C HIS A 57 21.52 7.54 7.57
N LYS A 58 20.65 8.22 6.82
CA LYS A 58 19.28 8.53 7.27
C LYS A 58 18.48 7.23 7.46
N PRO A 59 17.77 7.06 8.59
CA PRO A 59 16.89 5.92 8.78
C PRO A 59 15.58 6.10 7.99
N TYR A 60 15.15 5.02 7.32
CA TYR A 60 13.85 4.90 6.64
C TYR A 60 13.09 3.73 7.23
N SER A 61 11.83 3.94 7.61
CA SER A 61 10.98 2.87 8.14
C SER A 61 10.54 1.93 7.02
N THR A 62 10.54 0.64 7.32
CA THR A 62 10.02 -0.41 6.42
C THR A 62 8.74 -0.99 6.99
N TYR A 63 7.90 -1.54 6.12
CA TYR A 63 6.60 -2.10 6.46
C TYR A 63 6.33 -3.37 5.65
N THR A 64 5.89 -4.41 6.34
CA THR A 64 5.31 -5.63 5.76
C THR A 64 3.78 -5.66 5.89
N CYS A 65 3.20 -4.60 6.46
CA CYS A 65 1.76 -4.43 6.64
C CYS A 65 1.32 -3.07 6.09
N SER A 66 0.02 -2.91 5.90
CA SER A 66 -0.64 -1.67 5.51
C SER A 66 -1.83 -1.42 6.44
N PRO A 67 -2.41 -0.21 6.47
CA PRO A 67 -3.64 0.05 7.22
C PRO A 67 -4.77 -0.92 6.84
N PRO A 68 -5.73 -1.22 7.74
CA PRO A 68 -6.81 -2.15 7.44
C PRO A 68 -7.60 -1.77 6.19
N VAL A 69 -7.87 -2.77 5.34
CA VAL A 69 -8.78 -2.62 4.19
C VAL A 69 -10.21 -2.57 4.70
N SER A 70 -11.00 -1.63 4.19
CA SER A 70 -12.40 -1.41 4.55
C SER A 70 -13.21 -0.95 3.32
N ALA A 71 -14.50 -0.69 3.51
CA ALA A 71 -15.35 -0.07 2.48
C ALA A 71 -14.91 1.36 2.09
N TYR A 72 -13.97 1.97 2.84
CA TYR A 72 -13.45 3.31 2.58
C TYR A 72 -11.96 3.39 2.91
N THR A 73 -11.15 2.46 2.39
CA THR A 73 -9.71 2.38 2.69
C THR A 73 -9.03 3.68 2.30
N LYS A 74 -8.56 4.46 3.27
CA LYS A 74 -7.87 5.72 3.03
C LYS A 74 -6.45 5.45 2.53
N ALA A 75 -6.08 6.11 1.44
CA ALA A 75 -4.74 5.99 0.85
C ALA A 75 -4.24 7.34 0.32
N VAL A 76 -2.96 7.36 -0.03
CA VAL A 76 -2.36 8.42 -0.84
C VAL A 76 -2.12 7.85 -2.24
N LEU A 77 -2.70 8.49 -3.24
CA LEU A 77 -2.48 8.24 -4.65
C LEU A 77 -1.19 8.96 -5.06
N THR A 78 -0.27 8.25 -5.68
CA THR A 78 0.93 8.81 -6.33
C THR A 78 0.91 8.49 -7.82
N ILE A 79 1.77 9.13 -8.60
CA ILE A 79 1.89 8.88 -10.04
C ILE A 79 3.18 8.14 -10.37
N ASN A 80 3.11 7.17 -11.29
CA ASN A 80 4.28 6.50 -11.85
C ASN A 80 3.96 5.98 -13.26
N SER A 81 4.96 5.95 -14.14
CA SER A 81 4.85 5.25 -15.43
C SER A 81 5.23 3.77 -15.31
N PHE A 82 4.32 2.89 -15.73
CA PHE A 82 4.52 1.43 -15.81
C PHE A 82 4.97 0.96 -17.20
N GLN A 83 5.18 1.90 -18.13
CA GLN A 83 5.52 1.57 -19.51
C GLN A 83 7.01 1.28 -19.66
N LYS A 84 7.38 0.62 -20.76
CA LYS A 84 8.79 0.35 -21.05
C LYS A 84 9.55 1.66 -21.21
N GLY A 85 10.62 1.83 -20.44
CA GLY A 85 11.42 3.06 -20.43
C GLY A 85 10.80 4.21 -19.64
N GLY A 86 9.71 3.96 -18.91
CA GLY A 86 9.18 4.87 -17.89
C GLY A 86 9.86 4.70 -16.54
N ASP A 87 9.31 5.39 -15.54
CA ASP A 87 9.86 5.50 -14.18
C ASP A 87 10.03 4.14 -13.46
N GLY A 88 9.14 3.19 -13.71
CA GLY A 88 9.16 1.89 -13.03
C GLY A 88 10.38 1.01 -13.33
N GLY A 89 11.15 1.31 -14.39
CA GLY A 89 12.40 0.64 -14.77
C GLY A 89 12.26 -0.82 -15.24
N VAL A 90 11.47 -1.62 -14.54
CA VAL A 90 11.28 -3.07 -14.71
C VAL A 90 9.81 -3.41 -15.00
N PRO A 91 9.53 -4.61 -15.56
CA PRO A 91 8.16 -5.08 -15.73
C PRO A 91 7.45 -5.29 -14.39
N SER A 92 6.12 -5.12 -14.38
CA SER A 92 5.31 -5.21 -13.16
C SER A 92 5.24 -6.62 -12.56
N LYS A 93 5.25 -6.70 -11.23
CA LYS A 93 5.42 -7.94 -10.47
C LYS A 93 4.31 -8.97 -10.67
N CYS A 94 3.08 -8.55 -10.97
CA CYS A 94 1.96 -9.49 -11.13
C CYS A 94 2.05 -10.35 -12.39
N ASP A 95 2.55 -9.80 -13.50
CA ASP A 95 2.45 -10.43 -14.81
C ASP A 95 3.73 -10.36 -15.65
N ASN A 96 4.81 -9.80 -15.11
CA ASN A 96 6.09 -9.57 -15.77
C ASN A 96 5.95 -8.78 -17.09
N LYS A 97 5.02 -7.81 -17.14
CA LYS A 97 4.79 -6.96 -18.31
C LYS A 97 4.93 -5.48 -17.98
N TYR A 98 5.25 -4.72 -19.00
CA TYR A 98 5.06 -3.27 -18.99
C TYR A 98 3.61 -2.95 -19.36
N HIS A 99 3.07 -1.90 -18.74
CA HIS A 99 1.70 -1.42 -18.98
C HIS A 99 1.75 0.01 -19.52
N SER A 100 1.01 0.30 -20.59
CA SER A 100 0.99 1.65 -21.18
C SER A 100 0.45 2.68 -20.17
N ASP A 101 0.96 3.91 -20.22
CA ASP A 101 0.43 5.04 -19.43
C ASP A 101 -1.06 5.32 -19.69
N ASN A 102 -1.61 4.82 -20.81
CA ASN A 102 -3.02 4.91 -21.15
C ASN A 102 -3.88 3.79 -20.53
N SER A 103 -3.27 2.85 -19.80
CA SER A 103 -3.97 1.74 -19.14
C SER A 103 -4.34 2.12 -17.72
N LEU A 104 -5.54 1.77 -17.26
CA LEU A 104 -5.97 2.01 -15.87
C LEU A 104 -5.37 0.97 -14.92
N VAL A 105 -4.09 1.15 -14.59
CA VAL A 105 -3.32 0.22 -13.76
C VAL A 105 -2.72 0.91 -12.53
N VAL A 106 -2.52 0.13 -11.46
CA VAL A 106 -1.95 0.57 -10.19
C VAL A 106 -0.99 -0.44 -9.56
N ALA A 107 -0.10 0.05 -8.69
CA ALA A 107 0.62 -0.71 -7.68
C ALA A 107 0.07 -0.43 -6.29
N LEU A 108 0.14 -1.42 -5.39
CA LEU A 108 -0.27 -1.26 -3.99
C LEU A 108 0.92 -1.43 -3.05
N SER A 109 0.96 -0.68 -1.94
CA SER A 109 1.91 -0.94 -0.85
C SER A 109 1.91 -2.42 -0.43
N THR A 110 3.06 -2.96 -0.04
CA THR A 110 3.28 -4.39 0.30
C THR A 110 2.15 -5.04 1.08
N GLY A 111 1.67 -4.42 2.16
CA GLY A 111 0.60 -4.99 2.98
C GLY A 111 -0.76 -5.09 2.27
N TRP A 112 -1.07 -4.16 1.36
CA TRP A 112 -2.26 -4.21 0.51
C TRP A 112 -2.07 -5.08 -0.73
N TYR A 113 -0.87 -5.10 -1.30
CA TYR A 113 -0.50 -6.03 -2.37
C TYR A 113 -0.71 -7.49 -1.94
N LYS A 114 -0.46 -7.78 -0.66
CA LYS A 114 -0.79 -9.05 0.02
C LYS A 114 -0.21 -10.25 -0.72
N ASN A 115 1.11 -10.23 -0.96
CA ASN A 115 1.83 -11.27 -1.68
C ASN A 115 1.19 -11.65 -3.03
N GLY A 116 0.64 -10.67 -3.74
CA GLY A 116 0.02 -10.86 -5.05
C GLY A 116 -1.42 -11.37 -5.03
N GLU A 117 -2.06 -11.51 -3.87
CA GLU A 117 -3.47 -11.92 -3.81
C GLU A 117 -4.42 -10.96 -4.54
N ARG A 118 -4.01 -9.69 -4.74
CA ARG A 118 -4.75 -8.71 -5.53
C ARG A 118 -4.34 -8.62 -7.00
N CYS A 119 -3.33 -9.37 -7.44
CA CYS A 119 -2.86 -9.31 -8.82
C CYS A 119 -3.97 -9.60 -9.83
N GLY A 120 -4.10 -8.74 -10.85
CA GLY A 120 -5.13 -8.85 -11.88
C GLY A 120 -6.55 -8.50 -11.42
N ASN A 121 -6.77 -8.28 -10.12
CA ASN A 121 -8.04 -7.81 -9.60
C ASN A 121 -8.16 -6.29 -9.75
N PHE A 122 -9.40 -5.81 -9.77
CA PHE A 122 -9.68 -4.38 -9.82
C PHE A 122 -9.90 -3.82 -8.42
N ILE A 123 -9.43 -2.59 -8.22
CA ILE A 123 -9.87 -1.75 -7.09
C ILE A 123 -10.69 -0.58 -7.61
N LYS A 124 -11.67 -0.16 -6.83
CA LYS A 124 -12.45 1.06 -7.08
C LYS A 124 -11.78 2.20 -6.34
N ILE A 125 -11.30 3.20 -7.07
CA ILE A 125 -10.65 4.39 -6.51
C ILE A 125 -11.63 5.56 -6.55
N ASN A 126 -11.76 6.28 -5.44
CA ASN A 126 -12.61 7.46 -5.31
C ASN A 126 -11.76 8.69 -4.98
N ALA A 127 -11.87 9.71 -5.83
CA ALA A 127 -11.21 11.00 -5.66
C ALA A 127 -11.95 12.05 -6.48
N ASN A 128 -11.87 13.33 -6.07
CA ASN A 128 -12.41 14.45 -6.87
C ASN A 128 -13.88 14.27 -7.32
N GLY A 129 -14.72 13.68 -6.46
CA GLY A 129 -16.13 13.38 -6.77
C GLY A 129 -16.35 12.31 -7.84
N ARG A 130 -15.30 11.61 -8.29
CA ARG A 130 -15.35 10.55 -9.30
C ARG A 130 -14.92 9.20 -8.71
N SER A 131 -15.38 8.14 -9.36
CA SER A 131 -15.00 6.77 -9.07
C SER A 131 -14.58 6.05 -10.34
N ILE A 132 -13.44 5.36 -10.30
CA ILE A 132 -12.93 4.56 -11.42
C ILE A 132 -12.53 3.17 -10.93
N LYS A 133 -12.44 2.20 -11.85
CA LYS A 133 -11.80 0.91 -11.57
C LYS A 133 -10.40 0.89 -12.20
N ALA A 134 -9.41 0.40 -11.46
CA ALA A 134 -8.06 0.20 -11.96
C ALA A 134 -7.55 -1.19 -11.55
N MET A 135 -6.79 -1.82 -12.45
CA MET A 135 -6.25 -3.16 -12.24
C MET A 135 -4.95 -3.08 -11.43
N VAL A 136 -4.82 -3.94 -10.42
CA VAL A 136 -3.57 -4.09 -9.66
C VAL A 136 -2.60 -4.93 -10.48
N VAL A 137 -1.49 -4.31 -10.86
CA VAL A 137 -0.45 -4.95 -11.69
C VAL A 137 0.89 -5.08 -10.97
N ASP A 138 1.08 -4.36 -9.87
CA ASP A 138 2.40 -4.28 -9.24
C ASP A 138 2.36 -4.08 -7.72
N GLU A 139 3.54 -4.19 -7.12
CA GLU A 139 3.80 -3.86 -5.73
C GLU A 139 4.58 -2.55 -5.62
N CYS A 140 4.16 -1.67 -4.72
CA CYS A 140 5.00 -0.59 -4.21
C CYS A 140 5.71 -1.10 -2.96
N ASP A 141 6.96 -1.56 -3.11
CA ASP A 141 7.69 -2.26 -2.05
C ASP A 141 7.96 -1.34 -0.87
N SER A 142 7.25 -1.57 0.24
CA SER A 142 7.46 -0.85 1.50
C SER A 142 8.42 -1.59 2.44
N SER A 143 8.85 -2.78 2.08
CA SER A 143 9.71 -3.64 2.89
C SER A 143 11.20 -3.38 2.66
N MET A 144 11.58 -2.85 1.49
CA MET A 144 12.98 -2.57 1.13
C MET A 144 13.15 -1.32 0.25
N GLY A 145 14.40 -0.87 0.13
CA GLY A 145 14.82 0.33 -0.60
C GLY A 145 16.27 0.68 -0.28
N CYS A 146 16.72 1.85 -0.73
CA CYS A 146 18.07 2.38 -0.49
C CYS A 146 19.21 1.43 -0.86
N ASP A 147 19.00 0.59 -1.87
CA ASP A 147 19.97 -0.34 -2.40
C ASP A 147 19.94 -0.37 -3.93
N LYS A 148 20.80 -1.19 -4.53
CA LYS A 148 20.97 -1.29 -5.97
C LYS A 148 19.70 -1.76 -6.69
N ASP A 149 18.92 -2.65 -6.08
CA ASP A 149 17.76 -3.25 -6.73
C ASP A 149 16.58 -2.27 -6.79
N HIS A 150 16.64 -1.21 -5.97
CA HIS A 150 15.64 -0.15 -5.91
C HIS A 150 16.18 1.20 -6.40
N ASP A 151 17.26 1.21 -7.19
CA ASP A 151 17.93 2.42 -7.70
C ASP A 151 18.27 3.46 -6.61
N TYR A 152 18.46 2.98 -5.38
CA TYR A 152 18.70 3.79 -4.17
C TYR A 152 17.55 4.74 -3.80
N PHE A 153 16.33 4.49 -4.29
CA PHE A 153 15.11 5.16 -3.83
C PHE A 153 14.66 4.64 -2.45
N PRO A 154 13.98 5.47 -1.64
CA PRO A 154 13.47 5.05 -0.34
C PRO A 154 12.38 3.98 -0.47
N PRO A 155 12.17 3.16 0.58
CA PRO A 155 11.03 2.25 0.63
C PRO A 155 9.72 3.01 0.45
N CYS A 156 8.76 2.37 -0.21
CA CYS A 156 7.41 2.89 -0.33
C CYS A 156 6.77 3.10 1.05
N LYS A 157 5.90 4.10 1.18
CA LYS A 157 5.04 4.21 2.38
C LYS A 157 4.01 3.08 2.35
N ASN A 158 3.47 2.72 3.51
CA ASN A 158 2.57 1.57 3.64
C ASN A 158 1.10 1.82 3.30
N ASN A 159 0.76 3.01 2.81
CA ASN A 159 -0.61 3.44 2.52
C ASN A 159 -0.74 4.08 1.13
N ILE A 160 0.02 3.59 0.16
CA ILE A 160 0.17 4.14 -1.18
C ILE A 160 -0.58 3.30 -2.21
N VAL A 161 -1.25 3.99 -3.11
CA VAL A 161 -1.68 3.48 -4.41
C VAL A 161 -0.87 4.22 -5.46
N VAL A 162 0.07 3.55 -6.11
CA VAL A 162 0.83 4.15 -7.21
C VAL A 162 0.03 3.96 -8.47
N ALA A 163 -0.26 5.04 -9.20
CA ALA A 163 -1.18 4.97 -10.33
C ALA A 163 -0.57 5.51 -11.61
N SER A 164 -0.95 4.87 -12.71
CA SER A 164 -0.67 5.32 -14.07
C SER A 164 -1.31 6.68 -14.38
N LYS A 165 -0.78 7.36 -15.38
CA LYS A 165 -1.31 8.62 -15.92
C LYS A 165 -2.83 8.55 -16.19
N ALA A 166 -3.29 7.49 -16.86
CA ALA A 166 -4.70 7.32 -17.21
C ALA A 166 -5.63 7.30 -15.98
N VAL A 167 -5.18 6.79 -14.83
CA VAL A 167 -5.98 6.80 -13.59
C VAL A 167 -6.20 8.22 -13.10
N TRP A 168 -5.15 9.05 -13.11
CA TRP A 168 -5.24 10.46 -12.71
C TRP A 168 -6.18 11.25 -13.63
N GLU A 169 -6.06 11.03 -14.95
CA GLU A 169 -6.94 11.65 -15.95
C GLU A 169 -8.40 11.21 -15.80
N ALA A 170 -8.65 9.91 -15.57
CA ALA A 170 -10.01 9.37 -15.42
C ALA A 170 -10.70 9.88 -14.13
N LEU A 171 -9.93 10.12 -13.07
CA LEU A 171 -10.38 10.80 -11.85
C LEU A 171 -10.60 12.31 -12.06
N GLY A 172 -10.32 12.84 -13.26
CA GLY A 172 -10.54 14.25 -13.61
C GLY A 172 -9.65 15.20 -12.82
N ILE A 173 -8.50 14.73 -12.32
CA ILE A 173 -7.58 15.54 -11.52
C ILE A 173 -6.72 16.38 -12.48
N PRO A 174 -6.69 17.71 -12.36
CA PRO A 174 -5.88 18.56 -13.22
C PRO A 174 -4.39 18.26 -13.04
N MET A 175 -3.63 18.29 -14.13
CA MET A 175 -2.19 17.98 -14.14
C MET A 175 -1.38 18.83 -13.14
N THR A 176 -1.79 20.07 -12.90
CA THR A 176 -1.17 20.97 -11.90
C THR A 176 -1.30 20.48 -10.47
N SER A 177 -2.15 19.49 -10.20
CA SER A 177 -2.38 18.87 -8.89
C SER A 177 -1.84 17.44 -8.81
N TRP A 178 -1.06 16.99 -9.80
CA TRP A 178 -0.44 15.67 -9.79
C TRP A 178 0.77 15.64 -8.86
N GLY A 179 1.03 14.47 -8.28
CA GLY A 179 2.09 14.26 -7.29
C GLY A 179 1.61 13.33 -6.18
N GLU A 180 0.94 13.90 -5.17
CA GLU A 180 0.29 13.14 -4.10
C GLU A 180 -1.15 13.64 -3.90
N MET A 181 -2.11 12.72 -3.79
CA MET A 181 -3.51 13.06 -3.48
C MET A 181 -4.14 12.07 -2.49
N ARG A 182 -4.93 12.56 -1.54
CA ARG A 182 -5.71 11.68 -0.66
C ARG A 182 -6.90 11.08 -1.42
N ILE A 183 -7.06 9.78 -1.30
CA ILE A 183 -8.14 9.02 -1.94
C ILE A 183 -8.78 8.03 -0.96
N THR A 184 -9.87 7.41 -1.38
CA THR A 184 -10.31 6.14 -0.81
C THR A 184 -10.36 5.06 -1.87
N TRP A 185 -10.15 3.81 -1.48
CA TRP A 185 -10.31 2.68 -2.37
C TRP A 185 -10.97 1.46 -1.70
N THR A 186 -11.53 0.58 -2.53
CA THR A 186 -12.07 -0.73 -2.12
C THR A 186 -11.74 -1.79 -3.17
N ASP A 187 -11.76 -3.06 -2.79
CA ASP A 187 -11.83 -4.17 -3.75
C ASP A 187 -13.11 -4.02 -4.61
N ALA A 188 -13.08 -4.44 -5.88
CA ALA A 188 -14.13 -4.12 -6.88
C ALA A 188 -14.50 -5.25 -7.83
#